data_AF-A0A353SAH8-F1
#
_entry.id   AF-A0A353SAH8-F1
#
_cell.length_a   1.000
_cell.length_b   1.000
_cell.length_c   1.000
_cell.angle_alpha   90.00
_cell.angle_beta   90.00
_cell.angle_gamma   90.00
#
_symmetry.space_group_name_H-M   'P 1'
#
loop_
_entity.id
_entity.type
_entity.pdbx_description
1 polymer ?
#
loop_
_entity_poly.entity_id
_entity_poly.type
_entity_poly.pdbx_seq_one_letter_code
_entity_poly.pdbx_strand_id
1 'polypeptide(L)'
;EAFASKNPLGASILDGFGMGVGYTIVLVLIALVRELLGNGTLLAGTAAQITIIPEAYRIGILNSAPGGFIVFGVIAAANQAMQNARKAKEEAAK
;
A
#
# COMPACT_ATOMS: atom_id res chain seq x y z
N GLU A 1 -4.22 -2.77 -20.17
CA GLU A 1 -4.01 -3.02 -21.62
C GLU A 1 -4.45 -4.42 -22.05
N ALA A 2 -4.03 -5.49 -21.36
CA ALA A 2 -4.47 -6.86 -21.66
C ALA A 2 -5.98 -7.10 -21.51
N PHE A 3 -6.66 -6.41 -20.59
CA PHE A 3 -8.11 -6.50 -20.38
C PHE A 3 -8.90 -5.66 -21.39
N ALA A 4 -8.41 -4.45 -21.71
CA ALA A 4 -9.05 -3.53 -22.64
C ALA A 4 -9.06 -4.01 -24.09
N SER A 5 -8.07 -4.80 -24.50
CA SER A 5 -8.00 -5.36 -25.86
C SER A 5 -8.96 -6.51 -26.12
N LYS A 6 -9.58 -7.08 -25.07
CA LYS A 6 -10.45 -8.27 -25.17
C LYS A 6 -11.87 -8.07 -24.63
N ASN A 7 -12.19 -6.89 -24.07
CA ASN A 7 -13.47 -6.64 -23.40
C ASN A 7 -14.17 -5.37 -23.91
N PRO A 8 -15.51 -5.31 -23.83
CA PRO A 8 -16.28 -4.12 -24.21
C PRO A 8 -15.89 -2.90 -23.38
N LEU A 9 -16.01 -1.70 -23.97
CA LEU A 9 -15.51 -0.43 -23.44
C LEU A 9 -15.91 -0.16 -21.98
N GLY A 10 -17.16 -0.44 -21.61
CA GLY A 10 -17.66 -0.23 -20.25
C GLY A 10 -16.99 -1.12 -19.20
N ALA A 11 -16.74 -2.40 -19.50
CA ALA A 11 -16.03 -3.31 -18.60
C ALA A 11 -14.56 -2.90 -18.42
N SER A 12 -13.94 -2.39 -19.49
CA SER A 12 -12.56 -1.91 -19.49
C SER A 12 -12.36 -0.63 -18.68
N ILE A 13 -13.35 0.27 -18.65
CA ILE A 13 -13.32 1.47 -17.81
C ILE A 13 -13.39 1.09 -16.32
N LEU A 14 -14.28 0.17 -15.96
CA LEU A 14 -14.44 -0.28 -14.58
C LEU A 14 -13.18 -1.01 -14.07
N ASP A 15 -12.57 -1.86 -14.91
CA ASP A 15 -11.29 -2.51 -14.61
C ASP A 15 -10.15 -1.50 -14.42
N GLY A 16 -10.01 -0.54 -15.34
CA GLY A 16 -9.02 0.53 -15.23
C GLY A 16 -9.19 1.38 -13.97
N PHE A 17 -10.43 1.72 -13.61
CA PHE A 17 -10.73 2.44 -12.37
C PHE A 17 -10.39 1.61 -11.13
N GLY A 18 -10.78 0.33 -11.09
CA GLY A 18 -10.46 -0.57 -9.99
C GLY A 18 -8.96 -0.73 -9.77
N MET A 19 -8.21 -0.90 -10.86
CA MET A 19 -6.75 -0.98 -10.82
C MET A 19 -6.10 0.33 -10.37
N GLY A 20 -6.61 1.47 -10.86
CA GLY A 20 -6.12 2.80 -10.46
C GLY A 20 -6.36 3.07 -8.96
N VAL A 21 -7.58 2.83 -8.47
CA VAL A 21 -7.92 3.00 -7.05
C VAL A 21 -7.10 2.06 -6.17
N GLY A 22 -6.96 0.79 -6.55
CA GLY A 22 -6.13 -0.17 -5.82
C GLY A 22 -4.67 0.28 -5.73
N TYR A 23 -4.12 0.78 -6.84
CA TYR A 23 -2.75 1.30 -6.87
C TYR A 23 -2.58 2.55 -5.98
N THR A 24 -3.51 3.51 -6.05
CA THR A 24 -3.49 4.69 -5.19
C THR A 24 -3.54 4.31 -3.71
N ILE A 25 -4.40 3.36 -3.32
CA ILE A 25 -4.48 2.89 -1.93
C ILE A 25 -3.13 2.33 -1.48
N VAL A 26 -2.50 1.48 -2.29
CA VAL A 26 -1.19 0.90 -1.96
C VAL A 26 -0.11 1.98 -1.82
N LEU A 27 -0.08 2.95 -2.74
CA LEU A 27 0.88 4.07 -2.66
C LEU A 27 0.67 4.92 -1.40
N VAL A 28 -0.57 5.23 -1.04
CA VAL A 28 -0.90 5.98 0.18
C VAL A 28 -0.45 5.21 1.42
N LEU A 29 -0.70 3.91 1.49
CA LEU A 29 -0.24 3.07 2.60
C LEU A 29 1.29 3.04 2.71
N ILE A 30 1.99 2.90 1.58
CA ILE A 30 3.46 2.95 1.56
C ILE A 30 3.95 4.32 2.04
N ALA A 31 3.37 5.41 1.54
CA ALA A 31 3.73 6.76 1.93
C ALA A 31 3.51 6.99 3.43
N LEU A 32 2.36 6.58 3.96
CA LEU A 32 2.01 6.72 5.38
C LEU A 32 3.03 6.02 6.29
N VAL A 33 3.37 4.77 5.97
CA VAL A 33 4.36 4.00 6.75
C VAL A 33 5.73 4.65 6.69
N ARG A 34 6.15 5.12 5.51
CA ARG A 34 7.46 5.78 5.33
C ARG A 34 7.52 7.13 6.03
N GLU A 35 6.43 7.89 6.03
CA GLU A 35 6.36 9.18 6.69
C GLU A 35 6.40 9.02 8.21
N LEU A 36 5.60 8.08 8.73
CA LEU A 36 5.52 7.83 10.16
C LEU A 36 6.82 7.23 10.71
N LEU A 37 7.35 6.18 10.07
CA LEU A 37 8.52 5.46 10.59
C LEU A 37 9.86 6.00 10.09
N GLY A 38 9.90 6.55 8.88
CA GLY A 38 11.12 7.10 8.29
C GLY A 38 11.37 8.54 8.72
N ASN A 39 10.34 9.40 8.68
CA ASN A 39 10.46 10.82 9.03
C ASN A 39 9.94 11.15 10.44
N GLY A 40 9.16 10.26 11.05
CA GLY A 40 8.58 10.50 12.37
C GLY A 40 7.44 11.52 12.36
N THR A 41 6.85 11.78 11.19
CA THR A 41 5.87 12.85 10.98
C THR A 41 4.64 12.36 10.25
N LEU A 42 3.56 13.16 10.32
CA LEU A 42 2.41 13.09 9.43
C LEU A 42 2.15 14.46 8.80
N LEU A 43 1.67 14.47 7.56
CA LEU A 43 1.42 15.66 6.76
C LEU A 43 2.65 16.57 6.62
N ALA A 44 3.84 15.95 6.51
CA ALA A 44 5.12 16.61 6.34
C ALA A 44 5.08 17.61 5.17
N GLY A 45 5.58 18.83 5.42
CA GLY A 45 5.58 19.89 4.41
C GLY A 45 4.25 20.66 4.27
N THR A 46 3.26 20.38 5.12
CA THR A 46 2.03 21.17 5.22
C THR A 46 2.00 22.02 6.49
N ALA A 47 1.11 23.01 6.56
CA ALA A 47 0.89 23.80 7.78
C ALA A 47 0.34 22.96 8.96
N ALA A 48 -0.17 21.75 8.69
CA ALA A 48 -0.72 20.83 9.68
C ALA A 48 0.24 19.68 10.02
N GLN A 49 1.54 19.85 9.82
CA GLN A 49 2.54 18.82 10.13
C GLN A 49 2.51 18.44 11.62
N ILE A 50 2.45 17.13 11.89
CA ILE A 50 2.49 16.58 13.25
C ILE A 50 3.73 15.70 13.38
N THR A 51 4.61 16.01 14.32
CA THR A 51 5.76 15.15 14.65
C THR A 51 5.38 14.20 15.78
N ILE A 52 5.43 12.90 15.51
CA ILE A 52 5.05 11.84 16.45
C ILE A 52 6.30 11.15 17.01
N ILE A 53 7.29 10.86 16.16
CA ILE A 53 8.48 10.10 16.55
C ILE A 53 9.69 11.05 16.66
N PRO A 54 10.35 11.11 17.83
CA PRO A 54 11.60 11.85 18.00
C PRO A 54 12.68 11.33 17.07
N GLU A 55 13.60 12.20 16.67
CA GLU A 55 14.63 11.89 15.68
C GLU A 55 15.47 10.65 16.00
N ALA A 56 15.74 10.41 17.30
CA ALA A 56 16.50 9.26 17.78
C ALA A 56 15.86 7.89 17.46
N TYR A 57 14.56 7.82 17.18
CA TYR A 57 13.82 6.58 16.94
C TYR A 57 13.36 6.43 15.49
N ARG A 58 13.83 7.30 14.58
CA ARG A 58 13.47 7.23 13.17
C ARG A 58 14.25 6.14 12.43
N ILE A 59 13.59 5.48 11.49
CA ILE A 59 14.17 4.43 10.67
C ILE A 59 14.60 5.02 9.33
N GLY A 60 15.80 5.63 9.30
CA GLY A 60 16.29 6.37 8.12
C GLY A 60 16.36 5.54 6.82
N ILE A 61 16.51 4.22 6.89
CA ILE A 61 16.51 3.35 5.70
C ILE A 61 15.18 3.42 4.93
N LEU A 62 14.05 3.70 5.61
CA LEU A 62 12.74 3.83 4.98
C LEU A 62 12.62 5.05 4.07
N ASN A 63 13.50 6.04 4.21
CA ASN A 63 13.53 7.23 3.35
C ASN A 63 14.22 6.97 2.01
N SER A 64 14.98 5.89 1.89
CA SER A 64 15.67 5.48 0.66
C SER A 64 14.78 4.62 -0.26
N ALA A 65 15.18 4.45 -1.52
CA ALA A 65 14.47 3.58 -2.46
C ALA A 65 14.32 2.12 -1.96
N PRO A 66 15.35 1.47 -1.38
CA PRO A 66 15.21 0.17 -0.72
C PRO A 66 14.10 0.13 0.34
N GLY A 67 13.94 1.20 1.12
CA GLY A 67 12.89 1.34 2.12
C GLY A 67 11.48 1.18 1.57
N GLY A 68 11.22 1.76 0.39
CA GLY A 68 9.93 1.63 -0.29
C GLY A 68 9.61 0.18 -0.68
N PHE A 69 10.60 -0.56 -1.18
CA PHE A 69 10.42 -1.98 -1.53
C PHE A 69 10.21 -2.87 -0.31
N ILE A 70 10.87 -2.57 0.81
CA ILE A 70 10.64 -3.29 2.08
C ILE A 70 9.18 -3.13 2.53
N VAL A 71 8.68 -1.89 2.56
CA VAL A 71 7.29 -1.61 2.97
C VAL A 71 6.30 -2.28 2.01
N PHE A 72 6.53 -2.20 0.69
CA PHE A 72 5.72 -2.90 -0.29
C PHE A 72 5.72 -4.41 -0.07
N GLY A 73 6.89 -5.02 0.17
CA GLY A 73 7.02 -6.45 0.43
C GLY A 73 6.23 -6.90 1.67
N VAL A 74 6.25 -6.10 2.74
CA VAL A 74 5.46 -6.36 3.95
C VAL A 74 3.95 -6.26 3.67
N ILE A 75 3.51 -5.23 2.94
CA ILE A 75 2.09 -5.09 2.56
C ILE A 75 1.64 -6.27 1.68
N ALA A 76 2.46 -6.68 0.71
CA ALA A 76 2.19 -7.80 -0.17
C ALA A 76 2.10 -9.12 0.61
N ALA A 77 3.04 -9.36 1.54
CA ALA A 77 3.04 -10.53 2.42
C ALA A 77 1.80 -10.57 3.31
N ALA A 78 1.41 -9.43 3.90
CA ALA A 78 0.20 -9.32 4.70
C ALA A 78 -1.06 -9.63 3.87
N ASN A 79 -1.15 -9.08 2.65
CA ASN A 79 -2.27 -9.38 1.75
C ASN A 79 -2.33 -10.87 1.38
N GLN A 80 -1.18 -11.49 1.11
CA GLN A 80 -1.12 -12.93 0.82
C GLN A 80 -1.54 -13.78 2.02
N ALA A 81 -1.08 -13.42 3.23
CA ALA A 81 -1.46 -14.11 4.46
C ALA A 81 -2.97 -14.03 4.72
N MET A 82 -3.57 -12.84 4.51
CA MET A 82 -5.02 -12.66 4.62
C MET A 82 -5.80 -13.50 3.60
N GLN A 83 -5.31 -13.58 2.35
CA GLN A 83 -5.94 -14.42 1.34
C GLN A 83 -5.86 -15.91 1.70
N ASN A 84 -4.72 -16.39 2.17
CA ASN A 84 -4.56 -17.78 2.58
C ASN A 84 -5.47 -18.12 3.77
N ALA A 85 -5.58 -17.21 4.74
CA ALA A 85 -6.48 -17.38 5.89
C ALA A 85 -7.96 -17.42 5.48
N ARG A 86 -8.37 -16.62 4.49
CA ARG A 86 -9.75 -16.64 3.95
C ARG A 86 -10.06 -17.95 3.25
N LYS A 87 -9.14 -18.43 2.39
CA LYS A 87 -9.28 -19.72 1.71
C LYS A 87 -9.40 -20.89 2.69
N ALA A 88 -8.53 -20.95 3.70
CA ALA A 88 -8.58 -21.99 4.73
C ALA A 88 -9.91 -22.01 5.51
N LYS A 89 -10.49 -20.83 5.78
CA LYS A 89 -11.83 -20.74 6.41
C LYS A 89 -12.96 -21.20 5.50
N GLU A 90 -12.89 -20.88 4.21
CA GLU A 90 -13.87 -21.34 3.21
C GLU A 90 -13.82 -22.86 3.02
N GLU A 91 -12.62 -23.46 3.07
CA GLU A 91 -12.41 -24.91 3.01
C GLU A 91 -12.92 -25.63 4.27
N ALA A 92 -12.70 -25.05 5.46
CA ALA A 92 -13.18 -25.62 6.72
C ALA A 92 -14.70 -25.49 6.94
N ALA A 93 -15.36 -24.60 6.17
CA ALA A 93 -16.80 -24.38 6.21
C ALA A 93 -17.59 -25.22 5.18
N LYS A 94 -16.89 -25.89 4.26
CA LYS A 94 -17.47 -26.87 3.33
C LYS A 94 -17.45 -28.27 3.93
#